data_AF-A0A7K6D5V9-F1
#
_entry.id   AF-A0A7K6D5V9-F1
#
_cell.length_a   1.000
_cell.length_b   1.000
_cell.length_c   1.000
_cell.angle_alpha   90.00
_cell.angle_beta   90.00
_cell.angle_gamma   90.00
#
_symmetry.space_group_name_H-M   'P 1'
#
loop_
_entity.id
_entity.type
_entity.pdbx_description
1 polymer ?
#
loop_
_entity_poly.entity_id
_entity_poly.type
_entity_poly.pdbx_seq_one_letter_code
_entity_poly.pdbx_strand_id
1 'polypeptide(L)'
;RICVITLAEAHPLLQSGKTIKNINYQISANCSRLQNKVSGKSKRGAQFLTELAPLCRISSSDGEEYTIYSCIRGRLIEVNENILSNPTLLQEKPSTEGYIAVVLPKFEESKSITQGLLTQKEYEEVLLKRRNSTP
;
A
#
# COMPACT_ATOMS: atom_id res chain seq x y z
N ARG A 1 -9.24 -2.32 -14.91
CA ARG A 1 -7.98 -2.80 -14.28
C ARG A 1 -8.12 -2.57 -12.78
N ILE A 2 -7.77 -3.54 -11.95
CA ILE A 2 -7.67 -3.37 -10.50
C ILE A 2 -6.18 -3.35 -10.13
N CYS A 3 -5.84 -2.67 -9.05
CA CYS A 3 -4.48 -2.58 -8.55
C CYS A 3 -4.47 -3.06 -7.10
N VAL A 4 -3.55 -3.98 -6.80
CA VAL A 4 -3.29 -4.47 -5.45
C VAL A 4 -2.07 -3.73 -4.93
N ILE A 5 -2.17 -3.15 -3.74
CA ILE A 5 -1.08 -2.42 -3.08
C ILE A 5 -0.46 -3.33 -2.02
N THR A 6 0.85 -3.51 -2.12
CA THR A 6 1.66 -4.36 -1.23
C THR A 6 2.93 -3.62 -0.83
N LEU A 7 3.69 -4.18 0.13
CA LEU A 7 5.04 -3.68 0.42
C LEU A 7 6.02 -4.17 -0.66
N ALA A 8 6.88 -3.26 -1.12
CA ALA A 8 7.95 -3.63 -2.03
C ALA A 8 9.02 -4.45 -1.28
N GLU A 9 9.64 -5.43 -1.92
CA GLU A 9 10.61 -6.33 -1.30
C GLU A 9 11.75 -5.59 -0.59
N ALA A 10 12.26 -4.51 -1.19
CA ALA A 10 13.32 -3.70 -0.62
C ALA A 10 12.87 -2.73 0.49
N HIS A 11 11.60 -2.75 0.90
CA HIS A 11 11.09 -1.89 1.96
C HIS A 11 11.79 -2.25 3.29
N PRO A 12 12.19 -1.26 4.13
CA PRO A 12 12.89 -1.52 5.38
C PRO A 12 12.19 -2.54 6.29
N LEU A 13 10.85 -2.47 6.39
CA LEU A 13 10.02 -3.44 7.12
C LEU A 13 10.20 -4.91 6.67
N LEU A 14 10.62 -5.16 5.43
CA LEU A 14 10.89 -6.51 4.92
C LEU A 14 12.38 -6.88 5.01
N GLN A 15 13.27 -5.89 4.85
CA GLN A 15 14.72 -6.13 4.77
C GLN A 15 15.44 -6.17 6.12
N SER A 16 14.98 -5.41 7.10
CA SER A 16 15.73 -5.16 8.35
C SER A 16 15.44 -6.16 9.47
N GLY A 17 14.71 -7.25 9.19
CA GLY A 17 14.27 -8.21 10.21
C GLY A 17 13.37 -7.61 11.29
N LYS A 18 12.87 -6.39 11.06
CA LYS A 18 12.01 -5.64 11.97
C LYS A 18 10.71 -6.41 12.20
N THR A 19 10.25 -6.47 13.44
CA THR A 19 8.93 -7.03 13.75
C THR A 19 7.89 -5.93 13.62
N ILE A 20 6.79 -6.21 12.93
CA ILE A 20 5.65 -5.30 12.87
C ILE A 20 4.87 -5.41 14.18
N LYS A 21 4.72 -4.29 14.89
CA LYS A 21 4.01 -4.22 16.18
C LYS A 21 2.53 -3.92 16.00
N ASN A 22 2.21 -2.98 15.12
CA ASN A 22 0.84 -2.54 14.90
C ASN A 22 0.68 -1.94 13.50
N ILE A 23 -0.51 -2.07 12.94
CA ILE A 23 -0.92 -1.48 11.67
C ILE A 23 -2.19 -0.69 11.92
N ASN A 24 -2.19 0.57 11.49
CA ASN A 24 -3.30 1.49 11.74
C ASN A 24 -3.83 2.08 10.44
N TYR A 25 -5.08 1.76 10.11
CA TYR A 25 -5.82 2.33 8.98
C TYR A 25 -6.53 3.66 9.28
N GLN A 26 -6.41 4.16 10.52
CA GLN A 26 -6.87 5.50 10.90
C GLN A 26 -5.86 6.55 10.41
N ILE A 27 -6.26 7.34 9.42
CA ILE A 27 -5.40 8.36 8.82
C ILE A 27 -5.53 9.72 9.53
N SER A 28 -6.76 10.10 9.87
CA SER A 28 -7.09 11.32 10.62
C SER A 28 -8.35 11.08 11.46
N ALA A 29 -8.73 12.00 12.34
CA ALA A 29 -9.91 11.84 13.19
C ALA A 29 -11.20 11.45 12.42
N ASN A 30 -11.36 11.98 11.21
CA ASN A 30 -12.55 11.77 10.38
C ASN A 30 -12.33 10.84 9.18
N CYS A 31 -11.15 10.22 9.07
CA CYS A 31 -10.81 9.37 7.92
C CYS A 31 -10.14 8.07 8.38
N SER A 32 -10.92 6.99 8.36
CA SER A 32 -10.46 5.62 8.53
C SER A 32 -10.64 4.85 7.24
N ARG A 33 -9.64 4.10 6.79
CA ARG A 33 -9.79 3.25 5.61
C ARG A 33 -10.68 2.02 5.86
N LEU A 34 -10.84 1.61 7.13
CA LEU A 34 -11.76 0.54 7.54
C LEU A 34 -13.24 0.93 7.38
N GLN A 35 -13.55 2.22 7.45
CA GLN A 35 -14.93 2.71 7.29
C GLN A 35 -15.34 2.89 5.82
N ASN A 36 -14.64 2.24 4.89
CA ASN A 36 -14.91 2.34 3.46
C ASN A 36 -16.18 1.58 3.06
N LYS A 37 -17.32 2.28 2.98
CA LYS A 37 -18.63 1.71 2.65
C LYS A 37 -18.87 1.61 1.15
N VAL A 38 -18.03 0.86 0.44
CA VAL A 38 -18.17 0.65 -1.01
C VAL A 38 -19.35 -0.29 -1.33
N SER A 39 -20.23 0.13 -2.24
CA SER A 39 -21.42 -0.66 -2.61
C SER A 39 -21.79 -0.54 -4.10
N GLY A 40 -22.40 -1.60 -4.63
CA GLY A 40 -22.96 -1.66 -5.98
C GLY A 40 -21.93 -1.61 -7.13
N LYS A 41 -22.43 -1.75 -8.36
CA LYS A 41 -21.63 -1.69 -9.60
C LYS A 41 -20.87 -0.37 -9.74
N SER A 42 -21.52 0.73 -9.36
CA SER A 42 -20.95 2.07 -9.42
C SER A 42 -20.01 2.39 -8.26
N LYS A 43 -19.66 1.41 -7.40
CA LYS A 43 -18.74 1.57 -6.26
C LYS A 43 -19.04 2.82 -5.42
N ARG A 44 -20.32 3.02 -5.11
CA ARG A 44 -20.82 4.18 -4.37
C ARG A 44 -20.33 4.09 -2.92
N GLY A 45 -19.93 5.22 -2.34
CA GLY A 45 -19.40 5.28 -0.98
C GLY A 45 -17.93 4.87 -0.83
N ALA A 46 -17.27 4.45 -1.92
CA ALA A 46 -15.83 4.23 -1.91
C ALA A 46 -15.07 5.53 -1.69
N GLN A 47 -14.09 5.51 -0.80
CA GLN A 47 -13.17 6.62 -0.59
C GLN A 47 -12.31 6.81 -1.85
N PHE A 48 -12.18 8.05 -2.29
CA PHE A 48 -11.28 8.39 -3.39
C PHE A 48 -9.87 8.64 -2.85
N LEU A 49 -8.89 8.03 -3.51
CA LEU A 49 -7.47 8.11 -3.17
C LEU A 49 -6.74 8.89 -4.27
N THR A 50 -5.81 9.73 -3.85
CA THR A 50 -4.78 10.34 -4.69
C THR A 50 -3.47 9.54 -4.55
N GLU A 51 -2.47 9.82 -5.38
CA GLU A 51 -1.15 9.15 -5.31
C GLU A 51 -0.50 9.28 -3.93
N LEU A 52 -0.63 10.46 -3.30
CA LEU A 52 -0.08 10.76 -1.98
C LEU A 52 -1.07 10.49 -0.84
N ALA A 53 -2.19 9.83 -1.12
CA ALA A 53 -3.15 9.49 -0.07
C ALA A 53 -2.56 8.37 0.81
N PRO A 54 -2.42 8.59 2.13
CA PRO A 54 -1.97 7.54 3.04
C PRO A 54 -3.07 6.47 3.18
N LEU A 55 -2.63 5.21 3.21
CA LEU A 55 -3.45 4.02 3.35
C LEU A 55 -3.43 3.53 4.80
N CYS A 56 -2.25 3.32 5.36
CA CYS A 56 -2.06 2.92 6.74
C CYS A 56 -0.72 3.41 7.29
N ARG A 57 -0.59 3.37 8.61
CA ARG A 57 0.67 3.56 9.34
C ARG A 57 1.07 2.23 9.95
N ILE A 58 2.32 1.84 9.77
CA ILE A 58 2.87 0.60 10.31
C ILE A 58 3.94 0.97 11.33
N SER A 59 3.74 0.58 12.59
CA SER A 59 4.74 0.77 13.64
C SER A 59 5.54 -0.52 13.85
N SER A 60 6.86 -0.41 13.90
CA SER A 60 7.74 -1.52 14.21
C SER A 60 8.02 -1.62 15.72
N SER A 61 8.55 -2.76 16.16
CA SER A 61 8.95 -3.04 17.54
C SER A 61 10.04 -2.12 18.06
N ASP A 62 10.86 -1.54 17.17
CA ASP A 62 11.90 -0.56 17.49
C ASP A 62 11.37 0.86 17.71
N GLY A 63 10.06 1.08 17.51
CA GLY A 63 9.40 2.37 17.67
C GLY A 63 9.32 3.22 16.40
N GLU A 64 9.87 2.77 15.28
CA GLU A 64 9.73 3.49 14.01
C GLU A 64 8.33 3.35 13.40
N GLU A 65 7.85 4.40 12.73
CA GLU A 65 6.56 4.41 12.03
C GLU A 65 6.76 4.67 10.53
N TYR A 66 6.11 3.83 9.72
CA TYR A 66 6.12 3.92 8.27
C TYR A 66 4.71 4.23 7.75
N THR A 67 4.57 5.33 7.03
CA THR A 67 3.31 5.66 6.34
C THR A 67 3.33 5.06 4.94
N ILE A 68 2.35 4.19 4.65
CA ILE A 68 2.19 3.59 3.33
C ILE A 68 1.20 4.43 2.52
N TYR A 69 1.59 4.79 1.30
CA TYR A 69 0.81 5.62 0.39
C TYR A 69 0.16 4.80 -0.72
N SER A 70 -0.91 5.33 -1.31
CA SER A 70 -1.63 4.69 -2.41
C SER A 70 -0.78 4.55 -3.68
N CYS A 71 0.09 5.52 -3.96
CA CYS A 71 0.91 5.64 -5.18
C CYS A 71 0.12 5.73 -6.50
N ILE A 72 -1.19 5.51 -6.46
CA ILE A 72 -2.10 5.61 -7.60
C ILE A 72 -3.39 6.32 -7.20
N ARG A 73 -4.03 6.95 -8.18
CA ARG A 73 -5.36 7.55 -8.03
C ARG A 73 -6.45 6.51 -8.29
N GLY A 74 -7.49 6.51 -7.47
CA GLY A 74 -8.59 5.57 -7.67
C GLY A 74 -9.55 5.47 -6.49
N ARG A 75 -10.53 4.58 -6.62
CA ARG A 75 -11.47 4.26 -5.54
C ARG A 75 -10.92 3.11 -4.72
N LEU A 76 -10.87 3.29 -3.40
CA LEU A 76 -10.57 2.21 -2.47
C LEU A 76 -11.70 1.18 -2.52
N ILE A 77 -11.37 -0.03 -2.92
CA ILE A 77 -12.32 -1.15 -2.97
C ILE A 77 -12.26 -1.92 -1.67
N GLU A 78 -11.06 -2.17 -1.18
CA GLU A 78 -10.86 -3.06 -0.06
C GLU A 78 -9.57 -2.69 0.69
N VAL A 79 -9.58 -2.92 2.00
CA VAL A 79 -8.38 -2.97 2.83
C VAL A 79 -8.31 -4.34 3.46
N ASN A 80 -7.10 -4.84 3.67
CA ASN A 80 -6.92 -6.14 4.29
C ASN A 80 -7.03 -6.00 5.81
N GLU A 81 -8.13 -6.48 6.39
CA GLU A 81 -8.31 -6.45 7.84
C GLU A 81 -7.53 -7.57 8.54
N ASN A 82 -7.17 -8.63 7.81
CA ASN A 82 -6.49 -9.80 8.40
C ASN A 82 -5.09 -9.46 8.90
N ILE A 83 -4.41 -8.48 8.29
CA ILE A 83 -3.09 -8.03 8.75
C ILE A 83 -3.17 -7.31 10.10
N LEU A 84 -4.34 -6.82 10.52
CA LEU A 84 -4.52 -6.24 11.85
C LEU A 84 -4.43 -7.32 12.94
N SER A 85 -5.03 -8.48 12.68
CA SER A 85 -4.95 -9.64 13.58
C SER A 85 -3.64 -10.42 13.44
N ASN A 86 -3.07 -10.47 12.23
CA ASN A 86 -1.84 -11.18 11.94
C ASN A 86 -0.87 -10.34 11.08
N PRO A 87 -0.11 -9.42 11.71
CA PRO A 87 0.79 -8.51 10.99
C PRO A 87 1.91 -9.20 10.22
N THR A 88 2.27 -10.44 10.58
CA THR A 88 3.37 -11.17 9.91
C THR A 88 3.05 -11.49 8.45
N LEU A 89 1.77 -11.52 8.06
CA LEU A 89 1.34 -11.74 6.67
C LEU A 89 1.97 -10.74 5.70
N LEU A 90 2.16 -9.48 6.13
CA LEU A 90 2.83 -8.46 5.33
C LEU A 90 4.27 -8.86 4.97
N GLN A 91 4.92 -9.63 5.84
CA GLN A 91 6.32 -10.02 5.70
C GLN A 91 6.48 -11.38 5.01
N GLU A 92 5.66 -12.36 5.41
CA GLU A 92 5.72 -13.72 4.88
C GLU A 92 5.10 -13.86 3.50
N LYS A 93 4.02 -13.12 3.25
CA LYS A 93 3.17 -13.28 2.05
C LYS A 93 2.79 -11.93 1.42
N PRO A 94 3.74 -11.00 1.16
CA PRO A 94 3.43 -9.65 0.67
C PRO A 94 2.65 -9.65 -0.64
N SER A 95 2.91 -10.62 -1.53
CA SER A 95 2.28 -10.73 -2.86
C SER A 95 0.95 -11.47 -2.87
N THR A 96 0.51 -12.05 -1.74
CA THR A 96 -0.73 -12.84 -1.65
C THR A 96 -1.59 -12.37 -0.48
N GLU A 97 -1.53 -13.03 0.67
CA GLU A 97 -2.38 -12.76 1.85
C GLU A 97 -1.99 -11.47 2.59
N GLY A 98 -0.78 -10.96 2.36
CA GLY A 98 -0.23 -9.75 2.97
C GLY A 98 -0.45 -8.47 2.17
N TYR A 99 -1.42 -8.40 1.26
CA TYR A 99 -1.74 -7.12 0.60
C TYR A 99 -2.29 -6.11 1.60
N ILE A 100 -2.19 -4.82 1.28
CA ILE A 100 -2.64 -3.72 2.14
C ILE A 100 -4.00 -3.21 1.69
N ALA A 101 -4.17 -3.00 0.39
CA ALA A 101 -5.38 -2.42 -0.17
C ALA A 101 -5.58 -2.85 -1.63
N VAL A 102 -6.84 -2.85 -2.06
CA VAL A 102 -7.23 -2.99 -3.47
C VAL A 102 -7.83 -1.67 -3.92
N VAL A 103 -7.27 -1.10 -4.98
CA VAL A 103 -7.68 0.19 -5.55
C VAL A 103 -8.16 -0.02 -6.97
N LEU A 104 -9.26 0.66 -7.32
CA LEU A 104 -9.81 0.69 -8.66
C LEU A 104 -9.57 2.06 -9.28
N PRO A 105 -8.56 2.21 -10.18
CA PRO A 105 -8.40 3.40 -10.99
C PRO A 105 -9.64 3.65 -11.85
N LYS A 106 -9.87 4.92 -12.20
CA LYS A 106 -10.87 5.25 -13.23
C LYS A 106 -10.44 4.64 -14.56
N PHE A 107 -11.41 4.16 -15.34
CA PHE A 107 -11.14 3.48 -16.60
C PHE A 107 -10.32 4.34 -17.57
N GLU A 108 -10.71 5.61 -17.74
CA GLU A 108 -10.07 6.58 -18.63
C GLU A 108 -8.62 6.89 -18.21
N GLU A 109 -8.37 7.03 -16.90
CA GLU A 109 -7.05 7.38 -16.35
C GLU A 109 -6.16 6.13 -16.17
N SER A 110 -6.71 4.92 -16.28
CA SER A 110 -6.02 3.67 -15.93
C SER A 110 -4.75 3.42 -16.76
N LYS A 111 -4.72 3.86 -18.02
CA LYS A 111 -3.53 3.73 -18.88
C LYS A 111 -2.43 4.68 -18.43
N SER A 112 -2.76 5.97 -18.23
CA SER A 112 -1.82 7.00 -17.80
C SER A 112 -1.22 6.70 -16.43
N ILE A 113 -2.05 6.21 -15.49
CA ILE A 113 -1.58 5.78 -14.17
C ILE A 113 -0.55 4.66 -14.31
N THR A 114 -0.85 3.61 -15.10
CA THR A 114 0.09 2.50 -15.27
C THR A 114 1.38 2.88 -16.00
N GLN A 115 1.37 3.89 -16.87
CA GLN A 115 2.55 4.37 -17.58
C GLN A 115 3.48 5.21 -16.69
N GLY A 116 2.95 5.84 -15.64
CA GLY A 116 3.76 6.59 -14.67
C GLY A 116 4.44 5.71 -13.61
N LEU A 117 4.14 4.41 -13.58
CA LEU A 117 4.74 3.46 -12.65
C LEU A 117 5.97 2.79 -13.26
N LEU A 118 6.90 2.41 -12.40
CA LEU A 118 8.07 1.64 -12.80
C LEU A 118 7.66 0.21 -13.16
N THR A 119 8.25 -0.31 -14.22
CA THR A 119 8.33 -1.75 -14.46
C THR A 119 9.26 -2.40 -13.44
N GLN A 120 9.15 -3.72 -13.29
CA GLN A 120 10.02 -4.48 -12.38
C GLN A 120 11.52 -4.24 -12.66
N LYS A 121 11.92 -4.21 -13.94
CA LYS A 121 13.31 -3.96 -14.34
C LYS A 121 13.78 -2.56 -13.96
N GLU A 122 12.96 -1.54 -14.22
CA GLU A 122 13.29 -0.16 -13.84
C GLU A 122 13.38 0.00 -12.32
N TYR A 123 12.53 -0.70 -11.56
CA TYR A 123 12.60 -0.72 -10.11
C TYR A 123 13.91 -1.35 -9.61
N GLU A 124 14.32 -2.49 -10.17
CA GLU A 124 15.59 -3.14 -9.86
C GLU A 124 16.79 -2.23 -10.17
N GLU A 125 16.79 -1.53 -11.31
CA GLU A 125 17.81 -0.54 -11.66
C GLU A 125 17.89 0.60 -10.64
N VAL A 126 16.74 1.10 -10.17
CA VAL A 126 16.68 2.10 -9.10
C VAL A 126 17.30 1.56 -7.81
N LEU A 127 17.04 0.30 -7.46
CA LEU A 127 17.64 -0.33 -6.27
C LEU A 127 19.16 -0.49 -6.40
N LEU A 128 19.66 -0.89 -7.58
CA LEU A 128 21.11 -1.00 -7.84
C LEU A 128 21.79 0.37 -7.73
N LYS A 129 21.19 1.41 -8.32
CA LYS A 129 21.70 2.79 -8.20
C LYS A 129 21.76 3.25 -6.74
N ARG A 130 20.72 2.97 -5.95
CA ARG A 130 20.68 3.30 -4.51
C ARG A 130 21.79 2.61 -3.73
N ARG A 131 22.04 1.32 -3.96
CA ARG A 131 23.13 0.57 -3.31
C ARG A 131 24.49 1.15 -3.63
N ASN A 132 24.73 1.52 -4.89
CA ASN A 132 26.02 2.07 -5.33
C ASN A 132 26.24 3.53 -4.87
N SER A 133 25.18 4.26 -4.51
CA SER A 133 25.25 5.64 -4.03
C SER A 133 25.41 5.77 -2.51
N THR A 134 25.24 4.67 -1.77
CA THR A 134 25.49 4.66 -0.32
C THR A 134 27.00 4.47 -0.11
N PRO A 135 27.73 5.45 0.46
CA PRO A 135 29.17 5.35 0.69
C PRO A 135 29.53 4.27 1.72
#